data_AF-A0A920N8Z1-F1
#
_entry.id   AF-A0A920N8Z1-F1
#
_cell.length_a   1.000
_cell.length_b   1.000
_cell.length_c   1.000
_cell.angle_alpha   90.00
_cell.angle_beta   90.00
_cell.angle_gamma   90.00
#
_symmetry.space_group_name_H-M   'P 1'
#
loop_
_entity.id
_entity.type
_entity.pdbx_description
1 polymer ?
#
loop_
_entity_poly.entity_id
_entity_poly.type
_entity_poly.pdbx_seq_one_letter_code
_entity_poly.pdbx_strand_id
1 'polypeptide(L)'
;MGIFYVMQGLPVLLLFFVSSPAIFLVFAVSFGIGYGGETGGFPILNRKYYGHAPMGDTHGFQMLGAGIGMAFGGWIGGPVFDIFGSYDWAIGISLVASLGGALSIALLENPARLLIPDWEVAEKEYDG
;
A
#
# COMPACT_ATOMS: atom_id res chain seq x y z
N MET A 1 2.90 -3.55 -9.61
CA MET A 1 2.62 -2.85 -8.34
C MET A 1 1.94 -1.51 -8.52
N GLY A 2 2.51 -0.55 -9.26
CA GLY A 2 1.87 0.77 -9.46
C GLY A 2 0.41 0.71 -9.93
N ILE A 3 0.08 -0.16 -10.90
CA ILE A 3 -1.31 -0.34 -11.39
C ILE A 3 -2.28 -0.75 -10.28
N PHE A 4 -1.86 -1.62 -9.36
CA PHE A 4 -2.73 -2.08 -8.26
C PHE A 4 -3.01 -0.97 -7.25
N TYR A 5 -2.01 -0.13 -6.95
CA TYR A 5 -2.20 1.06 -6.11
C TYR A 5 -3.10 2.10 -6.77
N VAL A 6 -3.00 2.27 -8.09
CA VAL A 6 -3.94 3.13 -8.85
C VAL A 6 -5.36 2.54 -8.77
N MET A 7 -5.52 1.22 -8.89
CA MET A 7 -6.83 0.56 -8.72
C MET A 7 -7.37 0.61 -7.28
N GLN A 8 -6.53 0.84 -6.27
CA GLN A 8 -7.00 1.09 -4.91
C GLN A 8 -7.36 2.57 -4.68
N GLY A 9 -6.64 3.51 -5.28
CA GLY A 9 -6.86 4.94 -5.05
C GLY A 9 -7.92 5.56 -5.97
N LEU A 10 -7.87 5.29 -7.27
CA LEU A 10 -8.74 5.95 -8.25
C LEU A 10 -10.23 5.65 -8.02
N PRO A 11 -10.64 4.40 -7.70
CA PRO A 11 -12.05 4.11 -7.44
C PRO A 11 -12.61 4.75 -6.19
N VAL A 12 -11.78 5.17 -5.23
CA VAL A 12 -12.23 5.89 -4.01
C VAL A 12 -12.97 7.16 -4.38
N LEU A 13 -12.66 7.78 -5.53
CA LEU A 13 -13.40 8.92 -6.06
C LEU A 13 -14.89 8.64 -6.28
N LEU A 14 -15.25 7.39 -6.60
CA LEU A 14 -16.64 7.00 -6.78
C LEU A 14 -17.46 7.12 -5.49
N LEU A 15 -16.81 7.06 -4.33
CA LEU A 15 -17.49 7.19 -3.03
C LEU A 15 -18.02 8.60 -2.78
N PHE A 16 -17.46 9.65 -3.39
CA PHE A 16 -18.03 11.00 -3.33
C PHE A 16 -19.36 11.13 -4.09
N PHE A 17 -19.59 10.27 -5.08
CA PHE A 17 -20.75 10.35 -5.98
C PHE A 17 -21.69 9.15 -5.80
N VAL A 18 -21.53 8.38 -4.72
CA VAL A 18 -22.31 7.18 -4.48
C VAL A 18 -23.77 7.56 -4.25
N SER A 19 -24.57 7.32 -5.28
CA SER A 19 -26.01 7.63 -5.32
C SER A 19 -26.86 6.37 -5.55
N SER A 20 -26.21 5.24 -5.82
CA SER A 20 -26.88 3.95 -6.02
C SER A 20 -25.98 2.77 -5.62
N PRO A 21 -26.57 1.60 -5.29
CA PRO A 21 -25.82 0.38 -5.01
C PRO A 21 -24.91 -0.06 -6.16
N ALA A 22 -25.27 0.25 -7.41
CA ALA A 22 -24.48 -0.11 -8.58
C ALA A 22 -23.11 0.60 -8.57
N ILE A 23 -23.07 1.90 -8.26
CA ILE A 23 -21.82 2.67 -8.15
C ILE A 23 -20.94 2.10 -7.04
N PHE A 24 -21.54 1.74 -5.91
CA PHE A 24 -20.84 1.11 -4.80
C PHE A 24 -20.23 -0.24 -5.18
N LEU A 25 -20.94 -1.08 -5.93
CA LEU A 25 -20.42 -2.37 -6.40
C LEU A 25 -19.25 -2.20 -7.38
N VAL A 26 -19.32 -1.20 -8.28
CA VAL A 26 -18.20 -0.87 -9.18
C VAL A 26 -16.97 -0.47 -8.38
N PHE A 27 -17.14 0.37 -7.36
CA PHE A 27 -16.08 0.70 -6.40
C PHE A 27 -15.52 -0.57 -5.73
N ALA A 28 -16.37 -1.39 -5.11
CA ALA A 28 -15.95 -2.55 -4.34
C ALA A 28 -15.17 -3.57 -5.18
N VAL A 29 -15.62 -3.84 -6.40
CA VAL A 29 -14.94 -4.77 -7.32
C VAL A 29 -13.58 -4.20 -7.77
N SER A 30 -13.55 -2.95 -8.21
CA SER A 30 -12.31 -2.32 -8.70
C SER A 30 -11.26 -2.17 -7.58
N PHE A 31 -11.69 -1.71 -6.40
CA PHE A 31 -10.87 -1.65 -5.21
C PHE A 31 -10.36 -3.04 -4.80
N GLY A 32 -11.25 -4.04 -4.77
CA GLY A 32 -10.92 -5.42 -4.40
C GLY A 32 -9.87 -6.06 -5.31
N ILE A 33 -9.92 -5.77 -6.62
CA ILE A 33 -8.87 -6.22 -7.57
C ILE A 33 -7.53 -5.55 -7.25
N GLY A 34 -7.53 -4.23 -6.98
CA GLY A 34 -6.33 -3.50 -6.58
C GLY A 34 -5.72 -4.04 -5.29
N TYR A 35 -6.54 -4.30 -4.27
CA TYR A 35 -6.13 -4.81 -2.98
C TYR A 35 -5.59 -6.25 -3.06
N GLY A 36 -6.26 -7.13 -3.83
CA GLY A 36 -5.79 -8.50 -4.06
C GLY A 36 -4.49 -8.58 -4.86
N GLY A 37 -4.29 -7.68 -5.83
CA GLY A 37 -3.06 -7.62 -6.62
C GLY A 37 -1.84 -7.13 -5.84
N GLU A 38 -2.04 -6.24 -4.86
CA GLU A 38 -1.00 -5.76 -3.96
C GLU A 38 -0.46 -6.88 -3.06
N THR A 39 -1.34 -7.61 -2.39
CA THR A 39 -0.94 -8.63 -1.41
C THR A 39 -0.06 -9.71 -2.04
N GLY A 40 -0.33 -10.10 -3.30
CA GLY A 40 0.50 -11.05 -4.04
C GLY A 40 1.80 -10.47 -4.59
N GLY A 41 1.87 -9.17 -4.85
CA GLY A 41 3.03 -8.56 -5.52
C GLY A 41 4.16 -8.16 -4.59
N PHE A 42 3.90 -7.93 -3.30
CA PHE A 42 4.94 -7.57 -2.33
C PHE A 42 6.02 -8.65 -2.16
N PRO A 43 5.66 -9.94 -1.96
CA PRO A 43 6.66 -11.01 -1.89
C PRO A 43 7.52 -11.10 -3.16
N ILE A 44 6.90 -10.90 -4.34
CA ILE A 44 7.60 -10.93 -5.63
C ILE A 44 8.58 -9.76 -5.73
N LEU A 45 8.18 -8.56 -5.31
CA LEU A 45 9.03 -7.37 -5.35
C LEU A 45 10.20 -7.48 -4.38
N ASN A 46 9.94 -7.90 -3.13
CA ASN A 46 11.00 -8.16 -2.15
C ASN A 46 12.00 -9.18 -2.68
N ARG A 47 11.52 -10.28 -3.28
CA ARG A 47 12.38 -11.31 -3.89
C ARG A 47 13.25 -10.77 -5.02
N LYS A 48 12.75 -9.83 -5.83
CA LYS A 48 13.52 -9.17 -6.90
C LYS A 48 14.60 -8.23 -6.36
N TYR A 49 14.36 -7.57 -5.24
CA TYR A 49 15.31 -6.63 -4.66
C TYR A 49 16.40 -7.29 -3.82
N TYR A 50 16.06 -8.25 -2.97
CA TYR A 50 17.02 -8.79 -2.00
C TYR A 50 17.38 -10.25 -2.27
N GLY A 51 16.80 -10.88 -3.29
CA GLY A 51 17.14 -12.26 -3.64
C GLY A 51 16.93 -13.20 -2.45
N HIS A 52 17.98 -13.91 -2.06
CA HIS A 52 17.97 -14.91 -0.96
C HIS A 52 18.37 -14.33 0.40
N ALA A 53 18.68 -13.04 0.50
CA ALA A 53 19.07 -12.42 1.76
C ALA A 53 17.98 -12.57 2.84
N PRO A 54 18.35 -12.65 4.13
CA PRO A 54 17.40 -12.63 5.24
C PRO A 54 16.58 -11.34 5.21
N MET A 55 15.26 -11.43 5.09
CA MET A 55 14.37 -10.26 5.02
C MET A 55 13.45 -10.10 6.23
N GLY A 56 13.71 -10.83 7.32
CA GLY A 56 12.86 -10.83 8.51
C GLY A 56 12.64 -9.43 9.07
N ASP A 57 13.72 -8.68 9.27
CA ASP A 57 13.68 -7.36 9.90
C ASP A 57 13.04 -6.31 8.99
N THR A 58 13.45 -6.26 7.72
CA THR A 58 12.89 -5.34 6.72
C THR A 58 11.40 -5.57 6.51
N HIS A 59 10.99 -6.84 6.40
CA HIS A 59 9.58 -7.20 6.27
C HIS A 59 8.80 -6.90 7.56
N GLY A 60 9.41 -7.12 8.73
CA GLY A 60 8.84 -6.74 10.02
C GLY A 60 8.53 -5.24 10.10
N PHE A 61 9.43 -4.38 9.64
CA PHE A 61 9.20 -2.94 9.59
C PHE A 61 8.09 -2.56 8.59
N GLN A 62 8.05 -3.20 7.42
CA GLN A 62 6.95 -3.02 6.45
C GLN A 62 5.59 -3.39 7.08
N MET A 63 5.51 -4.51 7.78
CA MET A 63 4.29 -4.97 8.46
C MET A 63 3.89 -4.06 9.62
N LEU A 64 4.86 -3.53 10.37
CA LEU A 64 4.60 -2.53 11.41
C LEU A 64 3.97 -1.27 10.81
N GLY A 65 4.56 -0.74 9.74
CA GLY A 65 4.00 0.42 9.02
C GLY A 65 2.59 0.16 8.49
N ALA A 66 2.35 -1.00 7.88
CA ALA A 66 1.03 -1.42 7.42
C ALA A 66 0.02 -1.53 8.57
N GLY A 67 0.43 -2.10 9.71
CA GLY A 67 -0.39 -2.22 10.93
C GLY A 67 -0.80 -0.87 11.50
N ILE A 68 0.15 0.08 11.56
CA ILE A 68 -0.11 1.46 11.97
C ILE A 68 -1.13 2.09 11.01
N GLY A 69 -0.93 1.95 9.70
CA GLY A 69 -1.85 2.46 8.68
C GLY A 69 -3.27 1.89 8.82
N MET A 70 -3.41 0.58 9.05
CA MET A 70 -4.71 -0.06 9.27
C MET A 70 -5.41 0.44 10.53
N ALA A 71 -4.66 0.62 11.63
CA ALA A 71 -5.20 1.14 12.88
C ALA A 71 -5.71 2.58 12.72
N PHE A 72 -4.89 3.46 12.14
CA PHE A 72 -5.28 4.85 11.89
C PHE A 72 -6.42 4.95 10.86
N GLY A 73 -6.36 4.17 9.78
CA GLY A 73 -7.37 4.17 8.73
C GLY A 73 -8.74 3.72 9.22
N GLY A 74 -8.80 2.71 10.09
CA GLY A 74 -10.06 2.27 10.70
C GLY A 74 -10.61 3.28 11.72
N TRP A 75 -9.74 3.97 12.45
CA TRP A 75 -10.14 4.91 13.49
C TRP A 75 -10.59 6.28 12.95
N ILE A 76 -9.91 6.83 11.94
CA ILE A 76 -10.09 8.22 11.51
C ILE A 76 -11.51 8.56 11.05
N GLY A 77 -12.26 7.57 10.55
CA GLY A 77 -13.64 7.77 10.09
C GLY A 77 -14.59 8.26 11.18
N GLY A 78 -14.41 7.80 12.42
CA GLY A 78 -15.28 8.19 13.55
C GLY A 78 -15.18 9.68 13.89
N PRO A 79 -14.00 10.17 14.31
CA PRO A 79 -13.81 11.59 14.63
C PRO A 79 -14.11 12.51 13.43
N VAL A 80 -13.78 12.09 12.21
CA VAL A 80 -14.11 12.88 11.01
C VAL A 80 -15.62 13.05 10.86
N PHE A 81 -16.40 11.99 11.03
CA PHE A 81 -17.85 12.08 10.96
C PHE A 81 -18.43 12.92 12.10
N ASP A 82 -17.93 12.73 13.32
CA ASP A 82 -18.42 13.47 14.50
C ASP A 82 -18.21 14.99 14.37
N ILE A 83 -17.10 15.41 13.75
CA ILE A 83 -16.75 16.84 13.59
C ILE A 83 -17.42 17.46 12.36
N PHE A 84 -17.41 16.76 11.22
CA PHE A 84 -17.82 17.34 9.93
C PHE A 84 -19.22 16.89 9.46
N GLY A 85 -19.83 15.90 10.12
CA GLY A 85 -21.12 15.31 9.72
C GLY A 85 -21.09 14.57 8.38
N SER A 86 -19.92 14.33 7.81
CA SER A 86 -19.74 13.68 6.50
C SER A 86 -18.42 12.90 6.44
N TYR A 87 -18.33 11.95 5.51
CA TYR A 87 -17.12 11.16 5.28
C TYR A 87 -16.21 11.73 4.18
N ASP A 88 -16.57 12.85 3.57
CA ASP A 88 -15.85 13.43 2.44
C ASP A 88 -14.37 13.66 2.77
N TRP A 89 -14.07 14.13 3.98
CA TRP A 89 -12.69 14.29 4.46
C TRP A 89 -11.96 12.96 4.65
N ALA A 90 -12.63 11.93 5.16
CA ALA A 90 -12.02 10.61 5.33
C ALA A 90 -11.71 9.96 3.96
N ILE A 91 -12.64 10.10 3.01
CA ILE A 91 -12.48 9.64 1.62
C ILE A 91 -11.34 10.42 0.94
N GLY A 92 -11.27 11.74 1.14
CA GLY A 92 -10.19 12.58 0.61
C GLY A 92 -8.81 12.20 1.16
N ILE A 93 -8.70 11.94 2.47
CA ILE A 93 -7.46 11.47 3.11
C ILE A 93 -7.04 10.12 2.52
N SER A 94 -7.99 9.19 2.36
CA SER A 94 -7.73 7.89 1.73
C SER A 94 -7.19 8.05 0.31
N LEU A 95 -7.79 8.91 -0.51
CA LEU A 95 -7.32 9.18 -1.86
C LEU A 95 -5.89 9.71 -1.89
N VAL A 96 -5.57 10.71 -1.05
CA VAL A 96 -4.22 11.28 -0.96
C VAL A 96 -3.21 10.24 -0.50
N ALA A 97 -3.55 9.40 0.48
CA ALA A 97 -2.69 8.33 0.96
C ALA A 97 -2.40 7.30 -0.13
N SER A 98 -3.42 6.87 -0.90
CA SER A 98 -3.25 5.94 -2.01
C SER A 98 -2.37 6.51 -3.13
N LEU A 99 -2.56 7.80 -3.48
CA LEU A 99 -1.70 8.48 -4.46
C LEU A 99 -0.26 8.62 -3.96
N GLY A 100 -0.06 8.92 -2.68
CA GLY A 100 1.26 8.94 -2.05
C GLY A 100 1.95 7.58 -2.08
N GLY A 101 1.20 6.50 -1.84
CA GLY A 101 1.69 5.13 -1.99
C GLY A 101 2.07 4.80 -3.44
N ALA A 102 1.22 5.17 -4.41
CA ALA A 102 1.50 4.99 -5.83
C ALA A 102 2.76 5.75 -6.27
N LEU A 103 2.93 7.00 -5.80
CA LEU A 103 4.11 7.81 -6.07
C LEU A 103 5.36 7.22 -5.42
N SER A 104 5.27 6.76 -4.16
CA SER A 104 6.37 6.09 -3.47
C SER A 104 6.87 4.88 -4.25
N ILE A 105 5.95 4.07 -4.81
CA ILE A 105 6.30 2.94 -5.67
C ILE A 105 6.90 3.38 -7.00
N ALA A 106 6.39 4.44 -7.61
CA ALA A 106 6.94 4.98 -8.85
C ALA A 106 8.36 5.52 -8.68
N LEU A 107 8.72 5.97 -7.47
CA LEU A 107 10.04 6.45 -7.10
C LEU A 107 11.00 5.34 -6.66
N LEU A 108 10.52 4.11 -6.44
CA LEU A 108 11.39 2.97 -6.11
C LEU A 108 12.33 2.65 -7.29
N GLU A 109 13.54 2.20 -6.95
CA GLU A 109 14.56 1.81 -7.92
C GLU A 109 14.09 0.66 -8.81
N ASN A 110 14.63 0.56 -10.03
CA ASN A 110 14.15 -0.44 -10.97
C ASN A 110 14.43 -1.87 -10.43
N PRO A 111 13.40 -2.72 -10.23
CA PRO A 111 13.55 -4.07 -9.66
C PRO A 111 14.21 -5.08 -10.62
N ALA A 112 14.75 -4.62 -11.75
CA ALA A 112 15.57 -5.43 -12.65
C ALA A 112 16.96 -5.74 -12.09
N ARG A 113 17.40 -5.06 -11.01
CA ARG A 113 18.67 -5.35 -10.32
C ARG A 113 18.40 -5.67 -8.85
N LEU A 114 19.20 -6.60 -8.31
CA LEU A 114 19.29 -6.81 -6.87
C LEU A 114 19.88 -5.54 -6.25
N LEU A 115 19.26 -5.05 -5.17
CA LEU A 115 19.78 -3.92 -4.39
C LEU A 115 21.06 -4.29 -3.65
N ILE A 116 21.15 -5.55 -3.21
CA ILE A 116 22.31 -6.08 -2.49
C ILE A 116 22.75 -7.40 -3.14
N PRO A 117 23.55 -7.35 -4.22
CA PRO A 117 24.06 -8.55 -4.89
C PRO A 117 25.00 -9.37 -4.00
N ASP A 118 25.85 -8.70 -3.21
CA ASP A 118 26.92 -9.31 -2.41
C ASP A 118 26.56 -9.41 -0.92
N TRP A 119 25.28 -9.68 -0.61
CA TRP A 119 24.78 -9.68 0.78
C TRP A 119 25.52 -10.66 1.71
N GLU A 120 26.01 -11.79 1.18
CA GLU A 120 26.77 -12.79 1.95
C GLU A 120 28.13 -12.26 2.44
N VAL A 121 28.73 -11.32 1.70
CA VAL A 121 30.01 -10.70 2.09
C VAL A 121 29.78 -9.72 3.22
N ALA A 122 28.72 -8.91 3.12
CA ALA A 122 28.33 -7.97 4.17
C ALA A 122 27.93 -8.65 5.48
N GLU A 123 27.25 -9.81 5.40
CA GLU A 123 26.88 -10.60 6.59
C GLU A 123 28.12 -11.13 7.32
N LYS A 124 29.10 -11.67 6.58
CA LYS A 124 30.36 -12.17 7.15
C LYS A 124 31.20 -11.06 7.80
N GLU A 125 31.11 -9.82 7.32
CA GLU A 125 31.82 -8.67 7.89
C GLU A 125 31.12 -8.13 9.14
N TYR A 126 29.81 -8.31 9.28
CA TYR A 126 29.05 -7.96 10.48
C TYR A 126 29.23 -8.98 11.62
N ASP A 127 29.30 -10.27 11.27
CA ASP A 127 29.46 -11.37 12.23
C ASP A 127 30.92 -11.65 12.65
N GLY A 128 31.90 -10.98 12.02
CA GLY A 128 33.34 -11.12 12.27
C GLY A 128 33.89 -10.09 13.24
#